data_AF-A0AAW8LFN3-F1
#
_entry.id   AF-A0AAW8LFN3-F1
#
_cell.length_a   1.000
_cell.length_b   1.000
_cell.length_c   1.000
_cell.angle_alpha   90.00
_cell.angle_beta   90.00
_cell.angle_gamma   90.00
#
_symmetry.space_group_name_H-M   'P 1'
#
loop_
_entity.id
_entity.type
_entity.pdbx_description
1 polymer ?
#
loop_
_entity_poly.entity_id
_entity_poly.type
_entity_poly.pdbx_seq_one_letter_code
_entity_poly.pdbx_strand_id
1 'polypeptide(L)'
;MEMDWKLVAPITGVMIAIITLFLKRHEITNLKHKKISDRLVSSIQYFEKYYDSGNVNQLVLDRAAQDLAKSSNVDHNLVNKLIEFHQNYLVSFDHMIFLFDQGINYISYTKGQTLNISQDLSVKPFLSLNATFRRYVLIGGYFVFASLGMVLLLVLGYSSSIQVFVSIGFIFISVVFIALALLCLVLEDQLKDAVDFINKINEANVKYKNIKKPKTIILLERNGKST
;
A
#
# COMPACT_ATOMS: atom_id res chain seq x y z
N MET A 1 -15.83 10.85 45.00
CA MET A 1 -16.04 9.71 44.07
C MET A 1 -14.66 9.12 43.84
N GLU A 2 -14.29 8.11 44.62
CA GLU A 2 -12.99 7.44 44.46
C GLU A 2 -13.06 6.59 43.20
N MET A 3 -12.25 6.95 42.21
CA MET A 3 -12.22 6.26 40.93
C MET A 3 -11.45 4.95 41.14
N ASP A 4 -12.12 3.81 40.93
CA ASP A 4 -11.51 2.49 41.11
C ASP A 4 -10.36 2.29 40.11
N TRP A 5 -9.14 2.51 40.59
CA TRP A 5 -7.92 2.47 39.78
C TRP A 5 -7.70 1.09 39.14
N LYS A 6 -8.27 0.04 39.72
CA LYS A 6 -8.21 -1.32 39.17
C LYS A 6 -8.94 -1.43 37.83
N LEU A 7 -10.01 -0.66 37.61
CA LEU A 7 -10.75 -0.59 36.34
C LEU A 7 -10.14 0.41 35.37
N VAL A 8 -9.66 1.55 35.86
CA VAL A 8 -9.14 2.63 35.00
C VAL A 8 -7.79 2.29 34.38
N ALA A 9 -6.90 1.63 35.11
CA ALA A 9 -5.56 1.32 34.60
C ALA A 9 -5.59 0.34 33.39
N PRO A 10 -6.35 -0.78 33.42
CA PRO A 10 -6.49 -1.67 32.26
C PRO A 10 -7.12 -0.99 31.06
N ILE A 11 -8.19 -0.22 31.25
CA ILE A 11 -8.87 0.49 30.15
C ILE A 11 -7.92 1.48 29.47
N THR A 12 -7.18 2.26 30.28
CA THR A 12 -6.18 3.21 29.76
C THR A 12 -5.06 2.48 29.01
N GLY A 13 -4.55 1.37 29.55
CA GLY A 13 -3.53 0.56 28.90
C GLY A 13 -3.97 -0.02 27.55
N VAL A 14 -5.22 -0.50 27.47
CA VAL A 14 -5.83 -1.00 26.22
C VAL A 14 -5.94 0.10 25.19
N MET A 15 -6.42 1.28 25.59
CA MET A 15 -6.53 2.43 24.68
C MET A 15 -5.16 2.85 24.13
N ILE A 16 -4.14 2.90 24.98
CA ILE A 16 -2.77 3.19 24.56
C ILE A 16 -2.29 2.14 23.56
N ALA A 17 -2.50 0.84 23.82
CA ALA A 17 -2.09 -0.22 22.92
C ALA A 17 -2.74 -0.12 21.52
N ILE A 18 -4.05 0.15 21.46
CA ILE A 18 -4.78 0.32 20.19
C ILE A 18 -4.23 1.52 19.40
N ILE A 19 -3.97 2.65 20.08
CA ILE A 19 -3.41 3.85 19.45
C ILE A 19 -1.96 3.61 19.00
N THR A 20 -1.13 3.00 19.84
CA THR A 20 0.27 2.70 19.50
C THR A 20 0.38 1.79 18.29
N LEU A 21 -0.46 0.75 18.19
CA LEU A 21 -0.46 -0.15 17.04
C LEU A 21 -0.88 0.59 15.76
N PHE A 22 -1.88 1.47 15.86
CA PHE A 22 -2.30 2.34 14.75
C PHE A 22 -1.18 3.27 14.28
N LEU A 23 -0.43 3.90 15.19
CA LEU A 23 0.66 4.80 14.85
C LEU A 23 1.89 4.06 14.30
N LYS A 24 2.26 2.93 14.92
CA LYS A 24 3.45 2.14 14.54
C LYS A 24 3.34 1.52 13.14
N ARG A 25 2.13 1.36 12.63
CA ARG A 25 1.86 0.99 11.24
C ARG A 25 2.60 1.88 10.23
N HIS A 26 2.67 3.19 10.47
CA HIS A 26 3.36 4.11 9.55
C HIS A 26 4.86 3.79 9.43
N GLU A 27 5.47 3.37 10.54
CA GLU A 27 6.87 2.96 10.60
C GLU A 27 7.11 1.67 9.78
N ILE A 28 6.18 0.71 9.86
CA ILE A 28 6.22 -0.53 9.06
C ILE A 28 6.16 -0.23 7.56
N THR A 29 5.27 0.69 7.15
CA THR A 29 5.16 1.12 5.75
C THR A 29 6.46 1.78 5.27
N ASN A 30 7.08 2.61 6.09
CA ASN A 30 8.37 3.24 5.77
C ASN A 30 9.50 2.21 5.64
N LEU A 31 9.52 1.17 6.50
CA LEU A 31 10.49 0.08 6.40
C LEU A 31 10.33 -0.74 5.11
N LYS A 32 9.10 -1.00 4.69
CA LYS A 32 8.82 -1.69 3.42
C LYS A 32 9.34 -0.88 2.23
N HIS A 33 9.07 0.43 2.22
CA HIS A 33 9.57 1.32 1.18
C HIS A 33 11.11 1.35 1.15
N LYS A 34 11.74 1.45 2.33
CA LYS A 34 13.20 1.39 2.47
C LYS A 34 13.77 0.09 1.91
N LYS A 35 13.17 -1.07 2.18
CA LYS A 35 13.63 -2.35 1.64
C LYS A 35 13.62 -2.42 0.11
N ILE A 36 12.60 -1.83 -0.52
CA ILE A 36 12.50 -1.75 -1.99
C ILE A 36 13.56 -0.79 -2.53
N SER A 37 13.70 0.39 -1.93
CA SER A 37 14.72 1.36 -2.27
C SER A 37 16.14 0.78 -2.12
N ASP A 38 16.44 0.10 -1.01
CA ASP A 38 17.73 -0.53 -0.76
C ASP A 38 18.07 -1.61 -1.81
N ARG A 39 17.07 -2.36 -2.30
CA ARG A 39 17.25 -3.32 -3.41
C ARG A 39 17.59 -2.63 -4.72
N LEU A 40 17.00 -1.47 -4.98
CA LEU A 40 17.24 -0.67 -6.17
C LEU A 40 18.62 0.00 -6.09
N VAL A 41 18.99 0.56 -4.93
CA VAL A 41 20.34 1.10 -4.66
C VAL A 41 21.41 0.02 -4.75
N SER A 42 21.18 -1.16 -4.19
CA SER A 42 22.11 -2.29 -4.34
C SER A 42 22.25 -2.73 -5.80
N SER A 43 21.17 -2.64 -6.58
CA SER A 43 21.22 -2.90 -8.02
C SER A 43 22.02 -1.83 -8.75
N ILE A 44 21.85 -0.54 -8.39
CA ILE A 44 22.66 0.58 -8.92
C ILE A 44 24.14 0.31 -8.67
N GLN A 45 24.53 0.05 -7.42
CA GLN A 45 25.94 -0.19 -7.05
C GLN A 45 26.54 -1.41 -7.76
N TYR A 46 25.74 -2.47 -7.98
CA TYR A 46 26.17 -3.63 -8.76
C TYR A 46 26.42 -3.23 -10.22
N PHE A 47 25.49 -2.51 -10.85
CA PHE A 47 25.63 -2.12 -12.24
C PHE A 47 26.73 -1.07 -12.45
N GLU A 48 26.92 -0.10 -11.55
CA GLU A 48 28.05 0.84 -11.60
C GLU A 48 29.41 0.14 -11.44
N LYS A 49 29.47 -0.95 -10.66
CA LYS A 49 30.70 -1.70 -10.43
C LYS A 49 31.08 -2.61 -11.60
N TYR A 50 30.11 -3.11 -12.35
CA TYR A 50 30.33 -4.13 -13.39
C TYR A 50 29.99 -3.67 -14.82
N TYR A 51 29.42 -2.48 -15.02
CA TYR A 51 29.09 -1.91 -16.32
C TYR A 51 29.53 -0.44 -16.40
N ASP A 52 30.03 -0.02 -17.57
CA ASP A 52 30.43 1.37 -17.81
C ASP A 52 29.25 2.34 -17.57
N SER A 53 29.55 3.41 -16.85
CA SER A 53 28.64 4.39 -16.24
C SER A 53 27.65 5.09 -17.18
N GLY A 54 27.75 4.89 -18.49
CA GLY A 54 26.84 5.46 -19.49
C GLY A 54 25.42 4.89 -19.48
N ASN A 55 25.23 3.62 -19.06
CA ASN A 55 23.93 2.91 -19.19
C ASN A 55 23.31 2.43 -17.86
N VAL A 56 23.90 2.77 -16.71
CA VAL A 56 23.48 2.22 -15.42
C VAL A 56 22.05 2.61 -15.04
N ASN A 57 21.65 3.86 -15.30
CA ASN A 57 20.27 4.30 -15.07
C ASN A 57 19.24 3.51 -15.90
N GLN A 58 19.60 3.13 -17.12
CA GLN A 58 18.73 2.34 -18.00
C GLN A 58 18.66 0.87 -17.54
N LEU A 59 19.78 0.29 -17.12
CA LEU A 59 19.84 -1.08 -16.59
C LEU A 59 19.09 -1.25 -15.26
N VAL A 60 19.15 -0.26 -14.38
CA VAL A 60 18.43 -0.25 -13.10
C VAL A 60 16.93 -0.18 -13.33
N LEU A 61 16.55 0.68 -14.27
CA LEU A 61 15.18 0.88 -14.69
C LEU A 61 14.63 -0.37 -15.41
N ASP A 62 15.44 -1.04 -16.24
CA ASP A 62 15.09 -2.33 -16.86
C ASP A 62 14.91 -3.44 -15.81
N ARG A 63 15.76 -3.49 -14.78
CA ARG A 63 15.61 -4.46 -13.68
C ARG A 63 14.35 -4.19 -12.85
N ALA A 64 14.08 -2.93 -12.54
CA ALA A 64 12.88 -2.53 -11.84
C ALA A 64 11.62 -2.82 -12.68
N ALA A 65 11.70 -2.59 -13.99
CA ALA A 65 10.68 -2.96 -14.96
C ALA A 65 10.46 -4.47 -15.04
N GLN A 66 11.53 -5.27 -14.99
CA GLN A 66 11.45 -6.73 -14.94
C GLN A 66 10.80 -7.23 -13.64
N ASP A 67 11.15 -6.64 -12.49
CA ASP A 67 10.52 -7.00 -11.22
C ASP A 67 9.04 -6.60 -11.19
N LEU A 68 8.68 -5.48 -11.80
CA LEU A 68 7.30 -5.05 -11.95
C LEU A 68 6.53 -5.92 -12.97
N ALA A 69 7.16 -6.33 -14.08
CA ALA A 69 6.57 -7.19 -15.11
C ALA A 69 6.31 -8.63 -14.63
N LYS A 70 6.95 -9.09 -13.54
CA LYS A 70 6.59 -10.35 -12.88
C LYS A 70 5.18 -10.30 -12.27
N SER A 71 4.65 -9.12 -11.98
CA SER A 71 3.28 -8.97 -11.51
C SER A 71 2.31 -9.17 -12.68
N SER A 72 1.46 -10.20 -12.59
CA SER A 72 0.44 -10.54 -13.62
C SER A 72 -0.54 -9.40 -13.94
N ASN A 73 -0.60 -8.43 -13.05
CA ASN A 73 -1.53 -7.31 -13.05
C ASN A 73 -0.92 -6.04 -13.68
N VAL A 74 0.38 -6.07 -14.02
CA VAL A 74 1.04 -4.95 -14.71
C VAL A 74 1.13 -5.23 -16.20
N ASP A 75 0.84 -4.20 -16.99
CA ASP A 75 0.99 -4.21 -18.44
C ASP A 75 2.22 -3.38 -18.85
N HIS A 76 2.88 -3.78 -19.94
CA HIS A 76 4.07 -3.14 -20.48
C HIS A 76 3.87 -1.63 -20.73
N ASN A 77 2.66 -1.22 -21.09
CA ASN A 77 2.29 0.17 -21.30
C ASN A 77 2.40 1.00 -20.01
N LEU A 78 1.98 0.44 -18.87
CA LEU A 78 2.09 1.10 -17.58
C LEU A 78 3.55 1.22 -17.14
N VAL A 79 4.34 0.15 -17.34
CA VAL A 79 5.77 0.13 -17.04
C VAL A 79 6.50 1.22 -17.82
N ASN A 80 6.30 1.25 -19.15
CA ASN A 80 6.89 2.26 -20.03
C ASN A 80 6.48 3.67 -19.60
N LYS A 81 5.22 3.87 -19.21
CA LYS A 81 4.77 5.21 -18.81
C LYS A 81 5.38 5.68 -17.49
N LEU A 82 5.53 4.77 -16.53
CA LEU A 82 6.21 5.06 -15.26
C LEU A 82 7.70 5.35 -15.47
N ILE A 83 8.34 4.65 -16.41
CA ILE A 83 9.71 4.92 -16.83
C ILE A 83 9.83 6.34 -17.41
N GLU A 84 8.95 6.72 -18.34
CA GLU A 84 8.95 8.08 -18.93
C GLU A 84 8.85 9.14 -17.85
N PHE A 85 7.93 8.96 -16.90
CA PHE A 85 7.77 9.91 -15.80
C PHE A 85 9.00 9.96 -14.89
N HIS A 86 9.66 8.82 -14.67
CA HIS A 86 10.90 8.78 -13.90
C HIS A 86 12.06 9.51 -14.58
N GLN A 87 12.27 9.27 -15.89
CA GLN A 87 13.32 9.92 -16.66
C GLN A 87 13.14 11.44 -16.79
N ASN A 88 11.91 11.92 -16.67
CA ASN A 88 11.57 13.35 -16.64
C ASN A 88 11.50 13.92 -15.20
N TYR A 89 11.98 13.19 -14.19
CA TYR A 89 11.98 13.59 -12.78
C TYR A 89 10.60 13.95 -12.21
N LEU A 90 9.52 13.39 -12.78
CA LEU A 90 8.16 13.63 -12.34
C LEU A 90 7.74 12.71 -11.20
N VAL A 91 8.26 11.48 -11.19
CA VAL A 91 8.01 10.48 -10.13
C VAL A 91 9.24 9.61 -9.90
N SER A 92 9.36 9.02 -8.70
CA SER A 92 10.31 7.93 -8.47
C SER A 92 9.67 6.62 -8.92
N PHE A 93 10.33 5.89 -9.83
CA PHE A 93 9.83 4.61 -10.34
C PHE A 93 9.63 3.61 -9.19
N ASP A 94 10.61 3.50 -8.30
CA ASP A 94 10.61 2.66 -7.09
C ASP A 94 9.41 2.94 -6.19
N HIS A 95 9.11 4.22 -6.00
CA HIS A 95 7.98 4.66 -5.19
C HIS A 95 6.64 4.32 -5.85
N MET A 96 6.55 4.47 -7.17
CA MET A 96 5.34 4.12 -7.92
C MET A 96 5.10 2.61 -7.94
N ILE A 97 6.14 1.79 -8.05
CA ILE A 97 6.05 0.33 -7.90
C ILE A 97 5.50 -0.03 -6.52
N PHE A 98 6.05 0.56 -5.47
CA PHE A 98 5.61 0.29 -4.10
C PHE A 98 4.10 0.59 -3.91
N LEU A 99 3.66 1.78 -4.33
CA LEU A 99 2.26 2.17 -4.21
C LEU A 99 1.34 1.26 -5.04
N PHE A 100 1.78 0.88 -6.25
CA PHE A 100 1.02 -0.02 -7.11
C PHE A 100 0.88 -1.42 -6.51
N ASP A 101 1.99 -2.03 -6.06
CA ASP A 101 2.01 -3.39 -5.53
C ASP A 101 1.18 -3.52 -4.24
N GLN A 102 1.27 -2.53 -3.34
CA GLN A 102 0.43 -2.52 -2.14
C GLN A 102 -1.04 -2.19 -2.46
N GLY A 103 -1.30 -1.28 -3.40
CA GLY A 103 -2.66 -0.81 -3.73
C GLY A 103 -3.43 -1.66 -4.75
N ILE A 104 -2.82 -2.70 -5.30
CA ILE A 104 -3.30 -3.39 -6.52
C ILE A 104 -4.73 -3.90 -6.44
N ASN A 105 -5.17 -4.32 -5.25
CA ASN A 105 -6.53 -4.81 -5.03
C ASN A 105 -7.60 -3.76 -5.30
N TYR A 106 -7.26 -2.48 -5.11
CA TYR A 106 -8.15 -1.33 -5.28
C TYR A 106 -7.89 -0.52 -6.56
N ILE A 107 -6.90 -0.88 -7.35
CA ILE A 107 -6.65 -0.25 -8.65
C ILE A 107 -7.43 -1.00 -9.72
N SER A 108 -8.28 -0.30 -10.44
CA SER A 108 -8.89 -0.78 -11.68
C SER A 108 -8.00 -0.35 -12.83
N TYR A 109 -7.52 -1.32 -13.59
CA TYR A 109 -6.68 -1.10 -14.77
C TYR A 109 -7.34 -1.75 -15.99
N THR A 110 -7.79 -0.93 -16.94
CA THR A 110 -8.31 -1.43 -18.21
C THR A 110 -7.13 -1.69 -19.14
N LYS A 111 -6.83 -2.96 -19.44
CA LYS A 111 -5.77 -3.34 -20.38
C LYS A 111 -6.18 -2.92 -21.80
N GLY A 112 -5.41 -2.01 -22.42
CA GLY A 112 -5.67 -1.48 -23.76
C GLY A 112 -4.37 -1.23 -24.55
N GLN A 113 -4.49 -1.07 -25.87
CA GLN A 113 -3.33 -0.84 -26.76
C GLN A 113 -2.65 0.51 -26.52
N THR A 114 -3.40 1.52 -26.07
CA THR A 114 -2.90 2.85 -25.69
C THR A 114 -3.34 3.17 -24.27
N LEU A 115 -2.38 3.48 -23.39
CA LEU A 115 -2.68 3.84 -22.00
C LEU A 115 -3.12 5.30 -21.90
N ASN A 116 -4.42 5.53 -21.75
CA ASN A 116 -4.94 6.81 -21.30
C ASN A 116 -5.06 6.81 -19.78
N ILE A 117 -4.02 7.30 -19.09
CA ILE A 117 -3.93 7.31 -17.61
C ILE A 117 -5.23 7.80 -16.95
N SER A 118 -5.88 8.82 -17.51
CA SER A 118 -7.05 9.45 -16.90
C SER A 118 -8.35 8.64 -17.08
N GLN A 119 -8.40 7.71 -18.02
CA GLN A 119 -9.57 6.87 -18.32
C GLN A 119 -9.35 5.41 -17.92
N ASP A 120 -8.13 4.91 -18.03
CA ASP A 120 -7.79 3.49 -17.85
C ASP A 120 -7.33 3.16 -16.44
N LEU A 121 -6.94 4.17 -15.64
CA LEU A 121 -6.63 4.01 -14.22
C LEU A 121 -7.67 4.71 -13.35
N SER A 122 -8.39 3.92 -12.57
CA SER A 122 -9.32 4.43 -11.56
C SER A 122 -9.26 3.59 -10.30
N VAL A 123 -9.65 4.18 -9.17
CA VAL A 123 -9.87 3.39 -7.94
C VAL A 123 -11.12 2.56 -8.19
N LYS A 124 -11.06 1.24 -7.97
CA LYS A 124 -12.21 0.34 -8.13
C LYS A 124 -13.42 0.90 -7.36
N PRO A 125 -14.56 1.13 -8.03
CA PRO A 125 -15.76 1.52 -7.34
C PRO A 125 -16.21 0.35 -6.48
N PHE A 126 -16.34 0.57 -5.18
CA PHE A 126 -16.91 -0.41 -4.27
C PHE A 126 -18.02 0.27 -3.48
N LEU A 127 -19.24 -0.27 -3.58
CA LEU A 127 -20.46 0.22 -2.92
C LEU A 127 -20.79 1.70 -3.18
N SER A 128 -20.42 2.28 -4.34
CA SER A 128 -20.69 3.70 -4.71
C SER A 128 -20.13 4.75 -3.73
N LEU A 129 -19.32 4.35 -2.75
CA LEU A 129 -18.75 5.24 -1.73
C LEU A 129 -17.46 5.87 -2.23
N ASN A 130 -17.31 7.17 -1.96
CA ASN A 130 -16.08 7.90 -2.25
C ASN A 130 -14.89 7.28 -1.49
N ALA A 131 -13.69 7.26 -2.11
CA ALA A 131 -12.50 6.64 -1.55
C ALA A 131 -12.15 7.19 -0.15
N THR A 132 -12.34 8.49 0.06
CA THR A 132 -12.15 9.14 1.37
C THR A 132 -13.10 8.60 2.44
N PHE A 133 -14.38 8.41 2.11
CA PHE A 133 -15.36 7.89 3.04
C PHE A 133 -15.07 6.42 3.39
N ARG A 134 -14.68 5.62 2.40
CA ARG A 134 -14.24 4.23 2.61
C ARG A 134 -13.06 4.12 3.58
N ARG A 135 -12.09 5.04 3.49
CA ARG A 135 -10.97 5.11 4.45
C ARG A 135 -11.46 5.37 5.87
N TYR A 136 -12.36 6.34 6.06
CA TYR A 136 -12.92 6.60 7.40
C TYR A 136 -13.71 5.42 7.96
N VAL A 137 -14.47 4.70 7.12
CA VAL A 137 -15.17 3.48 7.54
C VAL A 137 -14.19 2.40 8.00
N LEU A 138 -13.08 2.21 7.29
CA LEU A 138 -12.06 1.22 7.67
C LEU A 138 -11.31 1.63 8.95
N ILE A 139 -10.97 2.90 9.11
CA ILE A 139 -10.36 3.42 10.35
C ILE A 139 -11.33 3.24 11.53
N GLY A 140 -12.59 3.64 11.37
CA GLY A 140 -13.61 3.46 12.39
C GLY A 140 -13.83 1.98 12.72
N GLY A 141 -13.88 1.11 11.71
CA GLY A 141 -13.97 -0.34 11.86
C GLY A 141 -12.83 -0.92 12.70
N TYR A 142 -11.58 -0.48 12.49
CA TYR A 142 -10.45 -0.86 13.32
C TYR A 142 -10.70 -0.57 14.81
N PHE A 143 -11.07 0.66 15.15
CA PHE A 143 -11.31 1.05 16.55
C PHE A 143 -12.50 0.29 17.17
N VAL A 144 -13.59 0.11 16.40
CA VAL A 144 -14.77 -0.63 16.86
C VAL A 144 -14.44 -2.10 17.12
N PHE A 145 -13.80 -2.79 16.18
CA PHE A 145 -13.47 -4.20 16.36
C PHE A 145 -12.38 -4.41 17.42
N ALA A 146 -11.36 -3.55 17.48
CA ALA A 146 -10.32 -3.64 18.50
C ALA A 146 -10.89 -3.42 19.90
N SER A 147 -11.77 -2.43 20.08
CA SER A 147 -12.42 -2.18 21.36
C SER A 147 -13.35 -3.33 21.77
N LEU A 148 -14.18 -3.85 20.86
CA LEU A 148 -15.04 -5.01 21.13
C LEU A 148 -14.24 -6.25 21.53
N GLY A 149 -13.17 -6.58 20.80
CA GLY A 149 -12.31 -7.72 21.12
C GLY A 149 -11.69 -7.61 22.52
N MET A 150 -11.25 -6.40 22.90
CA MET A 150 -10.64 -6.15 24.21
C MET A 150 -11.64 -6.08 25.35
N VAL A 151 -12.84 -5.52 25.14
CA VAL A 151 -13.92 -5.52 26.14
C VAL A 151 -14.30 -6.95 26.51
N LEU A 152 -14.40 -7.85 25.53
CA LEU A 152 -14.69 -9.26 25.78
C LEU A 152 -13.59 -9.95 26.61
N LEU A 153 -12.32 -9.60 26.40
CA LEU A 153 -11.21 -10.10 27.24
C LEU A 153 -11.25 -9.51 28.65
N LEU A 154 -11.63 -8.24 28.81
CA LEU A 154 -11.81 -7.63 30.13
C LEU A 154 -12.96 -8.28 30.91
N VAL A 155 -14.09 -8.56 30.25
CA VAL A 155 -15.23 -9.26 30.87
C VAL A 155 -14.81 -10.63 31.42
N LEU A 156 -13.94 -11.35 30.70
CA LEU A 156 -13.36 -12.60 31.20
C LEU A 156 -12.46 -12.41 32.42
N GLY A 157 -11.65 -11.34 32.45
CA GLY A 157 -10.74 -11.06 33.55
C GLY A 157 -11.44 -10.65 34.86
N TYR A 158 -12.65 -10.10 34.78
CA TYR A 158 -13.42 -9.62 35.94
C TYR A 158 -14.48 -10.59 36.45
N SER A 159 -14.84 -11.60 35.67
CA SER A 159 -15.91 -12.53 36.05
C SER A 159 -15.34 -13.80 36.67
N SER A 160 -15.60 -13.98 37.96
CA SER A 160 -15.13 -15.11 38.76
C SER A 160 -15.94 -16.40 38.58
N SER A 161 -17.08 -16.35 37.88
CA SER A 161 -18.07 -17.46 37.80
C SER A 161 -18.49 -17.84 36.38
N ILE A 162 -17.60 -17.73 35.40
CA ILE A 162 -17.88 -18.16 34.01
C ILE A 162 -17.49 -19.64 33.83
N GLN A 163 -18.39 -20.42 33.23
CA GLN A 163 -18.09 -21.80 32.83
C GLN A 163 -16.95 -21.83 31.80
N VAL A 164 -16.03 -22.79 31.94
CA VAL A 164 -14.84 -22.92 31.07
C VAL A 164 -15.18 -22.89 29.56
N PHE A 165 -16.27 -23.54 29.14
CA PHE A 165 -16.72 -23.52 27.74
C PHE A 165 -17.11 -22.13 27.25
N VAL A 166 -17.79 -21.35 28.10
CA VAL A 166 -18.17 -19.98 27.80
C VAL A 166 -16.91 -19.11 27.70
N SER A 167 -15.93 -19.31 28.60
CA SER A 167 -14.64 -18.61 28.55
C SER A 167 -13.87 -18.85 27.25
N ILE A 168 -13.80 -20.10 26.78
CA ILE A 168 -13.17 -20.43 25.50
C ILE A 168 -13.88 -19.72 24.34
N GLY A 169 -15.22 -19.69 24.36
CA GLY A 169 -16.02 -18.97 23.36
C GLY A 169 -15.70 -17.48 23.31
N PHE A 170 -15.64 -16.81 24.46
CA PHE A 170 -15.26 -15.39 24.55
C PHE A 170 -13.84 -15.13 24.03
N ILE A 171 -12.87 -15.97 24.38
CA ILE A 171 -11.49 -15.84 23.86
C ILE A 171 -11.48 -15.95 22.34
N PHE A 172 -12.16 -16.94 21.78
CA PHE A 172 -12.22 -17.13 20.33
C PHE A 172 -12.83 -15.92 19.63
N ILE A 173 -13.97 -15.41 20.12
CA ILE A 173 -14.64 -14.24 19.56
C ILE A 173 -13.74 -12.99 19.67
N SER A 174 -13.06 -12.80 20.80
CA SER A 174 -12.08 -11.71 20.97
C SER A 174 -10.97 -11.77 19.93
N VAL A 175 -10.39 -12.94 19.68
CA VAL A 175 -9.35 -13.13 18.66
C VAL A 175 -9.89 -12.82 17.27
N VAL A 176 -11.11 -13.24 16.95
CA VAL A 176 -11.77 -12.92 15.67
C VAL A 176 -11.94 -11.41 15.51
N PHE A 177 -12.40 -10.70 16.54
CA PHE A 177 -12.52 -9.24 16.48
C PHE A 177 -11.19 -8.52 16.32
N ILE A 178 -10.14 -8.97 17.02
CA ILE A 178 -8.79 -8.43 16.85
C ILE A 178 -8.29 -8.67 15.41
N ALA A 179 -8.52 -9.87 14.85
CA ALA A 179 -8.16 -10.18 13.47
C ALA A 179 -8.92 -9.30 12.46
N LEU A 180 -10.22 -9.07 12.68
CA LEU A 180 -11.02 -8.15 11.86
C LEU A 180 -10.51 -6.71 11.95
N ALA A 181 -10.11 -6.25 13.14
CA ALA A 181 -9.53 -4.93 13.33
C ALA A 181 -8.24 -4.78 12.50
N LEU A 182 -7.32 -5.75 12.58
CA LEU A 182 -6.10 -5.76 11.79
C LEU A 182 -6.38 -5.81 10.28
N LEU A 183 -7.39 -6.58 9.86
CA LEU A 183 -7.82 -6.62 8.47
C LEU A 183 -8.32 -5.25 7.99
N CYS A 184 -9.12 -4.53 8.80
CA CYS A 184 -9.54 -3.16 8.47
C CYS A 184 -8.35 -2.22 8.26
N LEU A 185 -7.28 -2.33 9.07
CA LEU A 185 -6.06 -1.55 8.85
C LEU A 185 -5.37 -1.93 7.55
N VAL A 186 -5.18 -3.22 7.27
CA VAL A 186 -4.53 -3.65 6.02
C VAL A 186 -5.30 -3.12 4.81
N LEU A 187 -6.63 -3.23 4.81
CA LEU A 187 -7.45 -2.74 3.70
C LEU A 187 -7.38 -1.21 3.56
N GLU A 188 -7.25 -0.46 4.65
CA GLU A 188 -7.10 0.99 4.56
C GLU A 188 -5.75 1.40 3.97
N ASP A 189 -4.67 0.65 4.27
CA ASP A 189 -3.33 0.92 3.72
C ASP A 189 -3.38 0.73 2.21
N GLN A 190 -3.90 -0.42 1.78
CA GLN A 190 -4.02 -0.74 0.36
C GLN A 190 -4.88 0.30 -0.38
N LEU A 191 -5.96 0.77 0.24
CA LEU A 191 -6.80 1.80 -0.36
C LEU A 191 -6.08 3.15 -0.45
N LYS A 192 -5.34 3.53 0.60
CA LYS A 192 -4.54 4.76 0.61
C LYS A 192 -3.45 4.71 -0.46
N ASP A 193 -2.69 3.62 -0.53
CA ASP A 193 -1.61 3.43 -1.50
C ASP A 193 -2.14 3.47 -2.95
N ALA A 194 -3.33 2.88 -3.20
CA ALA A 194 -4.01 2.96 -4.48
C ALA A 194 -4.40 4.40 -4.87
N VAL A 195 -4.95 5.16 -3.91
CA VAL A 195 -5.32 6.57 -4.12
C VAL A 195 -4.07 7.42 -4.38
N ASP A 196 -3.02 7.23 -3.57
CA ASP A 196 -1.77 7.96 -3.72
C ASP A 196 -1.09 7.64 -5.06
N PHE A 197 -1.13 6.39 -5.51
CA PHE A 197 -0.67 6.00 -6.84
C PHE A 197 -1.40 6.75 -7.95
N ILE A 198 -2.73 6.74 -7.92
CA ILE A 198 -3.58 7.37 -8.95
C ILE A 198 -3.42 8.89 -8.95
N ASN A 199 -3.30 9.52 -7.79
CA ASN A 199 -3.08 10.95 -7.70
C ASN A 199 -1.71 11.34 -8.27
N LYS A 200 -0.65 10.62 -7.88
CA LYS A 200 0.72 10.90 -8.36
C LYS A 200 0.88 10.66 -9.86
N ILE A 201 0.31 9.58 -10.40
CA ILE A 201 0.39 9.30 -11.83
C ILE A 201 -0.40 10.33 -12.66
N ASN A 202 -1.54 10.81 -12.16
CA ASN A 202 -2.31 11.86 -12.82
C ASN A 202 -1.60 13.22 -12.76
N GLU A 203 -1.04 13.59 -11.61
CA GLU A 203 -0.26 14.81 -11.48
C GLU A 203 0.97 14.79 -12.40
N ALA A 204 1.68 13.67 -12.45
CA ALA A 204 2.78 13.47 -13.39
C ALA A 204 2.32 13.57 -14.84
N ASN A 205 1.16 13.01 -15.19
CA ASN A 205 0.60 13.11 -16.55
C ASN A 205 0.28 14.56 -16.94
N VAL A 206 -0.32 15.34 -16.04
CA VAL A 206 -0.59 16.77 -16.28
C VAL A 206 0.71 17.54 -16.47
N LYS A 207 1.70 17.33 -15.60
CA LYS A 207 3.02 17.98 -15.73
C LYS A 207 3.71 17.58 -17.03
N TYR A 208 3.68 16.30 -17.40
CA TYR A 208 4.29 15.78 -18.62
C TYR A 208 3.71 16.44 -19.88
N LYS A 209 2.39 16.64 -19.94
CA LYS A 209 1.73 17.34 -21.05
C LYS A 209 2.18 18.81 -21.20
N ASN A 210 2.68 19.41 -20.13
CA ASN A 210 3.14 20.80 -20.11
C ASN A 210 4.65 20.95 -20.42
N ILE A 211 5.39 19.85 -20.62
CA ILE A 211 6.82 19.89 -20.94
C ILE A 211 6.99 20.15 -22.45
N LYS A 212 7.77 21.18 -22.81
CA LYS A 212 8.02 21.58 -24.21
C LYS A 212 8.82 20.56 -25.03
N LYS A 213 9.71 19.78 -24.40
CA LYS A 213 10.50 18.70 -25.00
C LYS A 213 10.72 17.57 -23.99
N PRO A 214 9.77 16.64 -23.84
CA PRO A 214 9.94 15.54 -22.90
C PRO A 214 11.02 14.56 -23.40
N LYS A 215 11.78 14.00 -22.47
CA LYS A 215 12.62 12.83 -22.78
C LYS A 215 11.67 11.65 -22.98
N THR A 216 11.52 11.22 -24.22
CA THR A 216 10.76 10.02 -24.59
C THR A 216 11.70 8.83 -24.56
N ILE A 217 11.23 7.68 -24.09
CA ILE A 217 12.04 6.46 -24.07
C ILE A 217 12.43 6.13 -25.51
N ILE A 218 13.71 5.84 -25.72
CA ILE A 218 14.13 5.02 -26.87
C ILE A 218 13.47 3.67 -26.63
N LEU A 219 12.40 3.39 -27.37
CA LEU A 219 11.64 2.14 -27.30
C LEU A 219 12.63 0.96 -27.16
N LEU A 220 12.39 0.06 -26.19
CA LEU A 220 12.77 -1.33 -26.35
C LEU A 220 11.91 -1.85 -27.52
N GLU A 221 12.32 -1.50 -28.73
CA GLU A 221 11.76 -2.02 -29.96
C GLU A 221 11.82 -3.53 -29.82
N ARG A 222 10.65 -4.16 -29.88
CA ARG A 222 10.52 -5.61 -29.88
C ARG A 222 11.44 -6.13 -30.99
N ASN A 223 12.58 -6.69 -30.57
CA ASN A 223 13.63 -7.20 -31.44
C ASN A 223 12.98 -7.92 -32.63
N GLY A 224 13.29 -7.43 -33.84
CA GLY A 224 12.53 -7.67 -35.05
C GLY A 224 12.11 -9.12 -35.27
N LYS A 225 10.80 -9.35 -35.25
CA LYS A 225 10.18 -10.42 -36.02
C LYS A 225 9.09 -9.80 -36.88
N SER A 226 9.47 -9.44 -38.10
CA SER A 226 8.52 -9.44 -39.21
C SER A 226 8.07 -10.88 -39.43
N THR A 227 6.77 -11.12 -39.32
CA THR A 227 6.14 -12.17 -40.13
C THR A 227 6.08 -11.72 -41.57
#